data_AF-A0A1J0W0M1-F1
#
_entry.id   AF-A0A1J0W0M1-F1
#
_cell.length_a   1.000
_cell.length_b   1.000
_cell.length_c   1.000
_cell.angle_alpha   90.00
_cell.angle_beta   90.00
_cell.angle_gamma   90.00
#
_symmetry.space_group_name_H-M   'P 1'
#
loop_
_entity.id
_entity.type
_entity.pdbx_description
1 polymer ?
#
loop_
_entity_poly.entity_id
_entity_poly.type
_entity_poly.pdbx_seq_one_letter_code
_entity_poly.pdbx_strand_id
1 'polypeptide(L)'
;MTQDPQFVTQPDGRVRAYYPGEDWYVTGADRNGAIAALIAESEQRMQDPAYLAQHWEMTQRHRDGREHTPGLSVREIDQTEYEIRTALLGDQLRRGTDPNR
;
A
#
# COMPACT_ATOMS: atom_id res chain seq x y z
N MET A 1 -5.90 5.72 2.76
CA MET A 1 -6.14 4.27 2.72
C MET A 1 -4.96 3.62 3.40
N THR A 2 -5.21 2.70 4.32
CA THR A 2 -4.17 1.89 4.98
C THR A 2 -4.64 0.45 4.96
N GLN A 3 -3.75 -0.49 4.65
CA GLN A 3 -4.00 -1.93 4.78
C GLN A 3 -3.04 -2.54 5.78
N ASP A 4 -3.55 -3.35 6.70
CA ASP A 4 -2.75 -4.04 7.70
C ASP A 4 -2.26 -5.40 7.17
N PRO A 5 -0.95 -5.59 6.98
CA PRO A 5 -0.42 -6.85 6.48
C PRO A 5 -0.45 -7.95 7.56
N GLN A 6 -0.60 -9.18 7.10
CA GLN A 6 -0.54 -10.39 7.92
C GLN A 6 0.78 -11.13 7.69
N PHE A 7 1.31 -11.70 8.77
CA PHE A 7 2.57 -12.45 8.76
C PHE A 7 2.34 -13.84 9.34
N VAL A 8 2.76 -14.87 8.61
CA VAL A 8 2.59 -16.27 9.01
C VAL A 8 3.95 -16.97 8.91
N THR A 9 4.43 -17.49 10.04
CA THR A 9 5.63 -18.33 10.08
C THR A 9 5.32 -19.70 9.46
N GLN A 10 6.16 -20.11 8.51
CA GLN A 10 6.05 -21.37 7.79
C GLN A 10 6.84 -22.49 8.50
N PRO A 11 6.56 -23.77 8.20
CA PRO A 11 7.25 -24.90 8.83
C PRO A 11 8.76 -24.95 8.59
N ASP A 12 9.25 -24.32 7.52
CA ASP A 12 10.67 -24.21 7.17
C ASP A 12 11.37 -23.01 7.85
N GLY A 13 10.66 -22.29 8.73
CA GLY A 13 11.17 -21.12 9.45
C GLY A 13 11.04 -19.80 8.69
N ARG A 14 10.62 -19.81 7.42
CA ARG A 14 10.38 -18.60 6.63
C ARG A 14 9.12 -17.87 7.08
N VAL A 15 9.00 -16.59 6.75
CA VAL A 15 7.80 -15.79 7.05
C VAL A 15 7.09 -15.42 5.75
N ARG A 16 5.84 -15.86 5.61
CA ARG A 16 4.93 -15.43 4.54
C ARG A 16 4.25 -14.13 4.95
N ALA A 17 4.28 -13.12 4.09
CA ALA A 17 3.58 -11.85 4.30
C ALA A 17 2.59 -11.57 3.16
N TYR A 18 1.41 -11.02 3.50
CA TYR A 18 0.35 -10.71 2.54
C TYR A 18 -0.61 -9.65 3.10
N TYR A 19 -1.31 -8.94 2.21
CA TYR A 19 -2.44 -8.09 2.61
C TYR A 19 -3.74 -8.90 2.52
N PRO A 20 -4.59 -8.92 3.55
CA PRO A 20 -5.88 -9.57 3.44
C PRO A 20 -6.73 -8.91 2.35
N GLY A 21 -7.29 -9.72 1.46
CA GLY A 21 -8.05 -9.24 0.29
C GLY A 21 -7.24 -9.21 -1.01
N GLU A 22 -5.92 -9.32 -0.94
CA GLU A 22 -5.06 -9.51 -2.11
C GLU A 22 -4.86 -10.99 -2.42
N ASP A 23 -4.65 -11.33 -3.70
CA ASP A 23 -4.45 -12.70 -4.19
C ASP A 23 -2.98 -13.14 -4.21
N TRP A 24 -2.09 -12.28 -3.76
CA TRP A 24 -0.65 -12.48 -3.80
C TRP A 24 -0.02 -12.44 -2.40
N TYR A 25 1.16 -13.04 -2.27
CA TYR A 25 1.96 -13.05 -1.05
C TYR A 25 3.45 -13.06 -1.38
N VAL A 26 4.26 -12.68 -0.42
CA VAL A 26 5.73 -12.78 -0.48
C VAL A 26 6.25 -13.65 0.65
N THR A 27 7.50 -14.11 0.55
CA THR A 27 8.14 -14.92 1.60
C THR A 27 9.55 -14.43 1.91
N GLY A 28 9.77 -13.99 3.15
CA GLY A 28 11.08 -13.62 3.69
C GLY A 28 11.75 -14.75 4.48
N ALA A 29 13.06 -14.67 4.68
CA ALA A 29 13.78 -15.58 5.58
C ALA A 29 13.39 -15.38 7.06
N ASP A 30 12.99 -14.16 7.41
CA ASP A 30 12.47 -13.78 8.71
C ASP A 30 11.39 -12.69 8.55
N ARG A 31 10.87 -12.17 9.66
CA ARG A 31 9.82 -11.15 9.65
C ARG A 31 10.27 -9.84 8.98
N ASN A 32 11.51 -9.39 9.20
CA ASN A 32 12.01 -8.16 8.60
C ASN A 32 12.24 -8.33 7.10
N GLY A 33 12.78 -9.48 6.68
CA GLY A 33 12.90 -9.84 5.27
C GLY A 33 11.54 -9.92 4.58
N ALA A 34 10.52 -10.42 5.27
CA ALA A 34 9.16 -10.49 4.73
C ALA A 34 8.52 -9.10 4.61
N ILE A 35 8.76 -8.19 5.57
CA ILE A 35 8.33 -6.78 5.48
C ILE A 35 8.97 -6.09 4.28
N ALA A 36 10.29 -6.21 4.12
CA ALA A 36 11.01 -5.58 3.02
C ALA A 36 10.53 -6.11 1.65
N ALA A 37 10.34 -7.42 1.53
CA ALA A 37 9.80 -8.03 0.33
C ALA A 37 8.36 -7.56 0.03
N LEU A 38 7.54 -7.38 1.07
CA LEU A 38 6.15 -6.97 0.90
C LEU A 38 6.04 -5.53 0.40
N ILE A 39 6.88 -4.64 0.94
CA ILE A 39 6.96 -3.24 0.49
C ILE A 39 7.38 -3.18 -0.97
N ALA A 40 8.45 -3.90 -1.35
CA ALA A 40 8.95 -3.90 -2.72
C ALA A 40 7.92 -4.44 -3.72
N GLU A 41 7.26 -5.55 -3.40
CA GLU A 41 6.21 -6.13 -4.27
C GLU A 41 5.01 -5.18 -4.39
N SER A 42 4.61 -4.54 -3.28
CA SER A 42 3.52 -3.56 -3.30
C SER A 42 3.87 -2.35 -4.17
N GLU A 43 5.09 -1.83 -4.07
CA GLU A 43 5.55 -0.70 -4.90
C GLU A 43 5.60 -1.09 -6.38
N GLN A 44 6.08 -2.29 -6.71
CA GLN A 44 6.10 -2.80 -8.08
C GLN A 44 4.68 -2.94 -8.64
N ARG A 45 3.75 -3.49 -7.86
CA ARG A 45 2.34 -3.63 -8.26
C ARG A 45 1.64 -2.30 -8.47
N MET A 46 1.95 -1.31 -7.64
CA MET A 46 1.44 0.04 -7.82
C MET A 46 1.94 0.72 -9.10
N GLN A 47 2.93 0.16 -9.81
CA GLN A 47 3.33 0.62 -11.14
C GLN A 47 2.55 -0.05 -12.27
N ASP A 48 1.83 -1.14 -11.99
CA ASP A 48 0.96 -1.82 -12.96
C ASP A 48 -0.41 -1.12 -13.02
N PRO A 49 -0.80 -0.52 -14.17
CA PRO A 49 -2.09 0.14 -14.33
C PRO A 49 -3.29 -0.80 -14.10
N ALA A 50 -3.17 -2.09 -14.44
CA ALA A 50 -4.24 -3.06 -14.25
C ALA A 50 -4.47 -3.35 -12.77
N TYR A 51 -3.39 -3.48 -12.00
CA TYR A 51 -3.45 -3.63 -10.56
C TYR A 51 -4.04 -2.38 -9.89
N LEU A 52 -3.57 -1.19 -10.26
CA LEU A 52 -4.09 0.08 -9.75
C LEU A 52 -5.61 0.21 -9.95
N ALA A 53 -6.11 -0.15 -11.14
CA ALA A 53 -7.53 -0.10 -11.44
C ALA A 53 -8.34 -1.06 -10.55
N GLN A 54 -7.91 -2.32 -10.43
CA GLN A 54 -8.57 -3.30 -9.56
C GLN A 54 -8.54 -2.87 -8.09
N HIS A 55 -7.39 -2.38 -7.63
CA HIS A 55 -7.20 -1.95 -6.25
C HIS A 55 -8.04 -0.71 -5.92
N TRP A 56 -8.19 0.22 -6.88
CA TRP A 56 -9.11 1.34 -6.76
C TRP A 56 -10.57 0.90 -6.67
N GLU A 57 -11.00 -0.03 -7.54
CA GLU A 57 -12.37 -0.55 -7.51
C GLU A 57 -12.68 -1.27 -6.19
N MET A 58 -11.75 -2.09 -5.69
CA MET A 58 -11.86 -2.73 -4.36
C MET A 58 -12.03 -1.67 -3.26
N THR A 59 -11.23 -0.61 -3.29
CA THR A 59 -11.30 0.50 -2.34
C THR A 59 -12.66 1.19 -2.38
N GLN A 60 -13.21 1.44 -3.58
CA GLN A 60 -14.53 2.05 -3.74
C GLN A 60 -15.63 1.15 -3.20
N ARG A 61 -15.62 -0.16 -3.53
CA ARG A 61 -16.60 -1.11 -3.00
C ARG A 61 -16.55 -1.20 -1.47
N HIS A 62 -15.35 -1.16 -0.88
CA HIS A 62 -15.17 -1.12 0.56
C HIS A 62 -15.74 0.15 1.18
N ARG A 63 -15.40 1.31 0.62
CA ARG A 63 -15.88 2.61 1.10
C ARG A 63 -17.41 2.71 1.04
N ASP A 64 -18.00 2.23 -0.05
CA ASP A 64 -19.45 2.26 -0.26
C ASP A 64 -20.19 1.18 0.56
N GLY A 65 -19.48 0.37 1.36
CA GLY A 65 -20.06 -0.71 2.16
C GLY A 65 -20.59 -1.89 1.34
N ARG A 66 -20.24 -1.99 0.06
CA ARG A 66 -20.64 -3.07 -0.85
C ARG A 66 -19.80 -4.34 -0.65
N GLU A 67 -18.59 -4.18 -0.13
CA GLU A 67 -17.67 -5.26 0.18
C GLU A 67 -16.97 -4.95 1.52
N HIS A 68 -16.66 -5.97 2.31
CA HIS A 68 -15.76 -5.82 3.44
C HIS A 68 -14.43 -6.50 3.13
N THR A 69 -13.38 -5.69 3.04
CA THR A 69 -12.01 -6.14 2.77
C THR A 69 -11.26 -6.13 4.10
N PRO A 70 -10.88 -7.28 4.67
CA PRO A 70 -10.23 -7.33 5.98
C PRO A 70 -8.92 -6.54 5.98
N GLY A 71 -8.60 -5.87 7.09
CA GLY A 71 -7.38 -5.07 7.22
C GLY A 71 -7.36 -3.78 6.38
N LEU A 72 -8.34 -3.53 5.52
CA LEU A 72 -8.46 -2.29 4.76
C LEU A 72 -9.19 -1.22 5.58
N SER A 73 -8.58 -0.05 5.70
CA SER A 73 -9.17 1.15 6.28
C SER A 73 -9.13 2.30 5.28
N VAL A 74 -10.30 2.88 5.02
CA VAL A 74 -10.46 4.05 4.15
C VAL A 74 -10.90 5.23 5.01
N ARG A 75 -10.20 6.36 4.89
CA ARG A 75 -10.56 7.62 5.53
C ARG A 75 -10.67 8.69 4.46
N GLU A 76 -11.81 9.38 4.46
CA GLU A 76 -11.95 10.62 3.69
C GLU A 76 -11.16 11.73 4.37
N ILE A 77 -10.40 12.47 3.56
CA ILE A 77 -9.73 13.68 4.01
C ILE A 77 -10.61 14.86 3.66
N ASP A 78 -10.65 15.86 4.54
CA ASP A 78 -11.36 17.10 4.24
C ASP A 78 -10.54 17.97 3.25
N GLN A 79 -11.17 19.05 2.80
CA GLN A 79 -10.57 19.97 1.84
C GLN A 79 -9.29 20.61 2.38
N THR A 80 -9.24 20.95 3.67
CA THR A 80 -8.07 21.57 4.30
C THR A 80 -6.88 20.61 4.31
N GLU A 81 -7.11 19.35 4.67
CA GLU A 81 -6.08 18.31 4.64
C GLU A 81 -5.61 18.01 3.20
N TYR A 82 -6.52 18.04 2.22
CA TYR A 82 -6.16 17.91 0.81
C TYR A 82 -5.25 19.05 0.33
N GLU A 83 -5.59 20.30 0.64
CA GLU A 83 -4.80 21.48 0.28
C GLU A 83 -3.40 21.43 0.89
N ILE A 84 -3.29 21.07 2.19
CA ILE A 84 -2.01 20.91 2.88
C ILE A 84 -1.14 19.84 2.20
N ARG A 85 -1.71 18.66 1.92
CA ARG A 85 -0.96 17.56 1.29
C ARG A 85 -0.48 17.94 -0.12
N THR A 86 -1.32 18.61 -0.90
CA THR A 86 -1.00 19.04 -2.26
C THR A 86 0.10 20.10 -2.27
N ALA A 87 0.05 21.06 -1.34
CA ALA A 87 1.10 22.07 -1.18
C ALA A 87 2.45 21.43 -0.80
N LEU A 88 2.45 20.50 0.16
CA LEU A 88 3.66 19.79 0.58
C LEU A 88 4.27 18.94 -0.55
N LEU A 89 3.45 18.27 -1.35
CA LEU A 89 3.90 17.54 -2.54
C LEU A 89 4.50 18.49 -3.59
N GLY A 90 3.86 19.63 -3.84
CA GLY A 90 4.39 20.66 -4.73
C GLY A 90 5.75 21.20 -4.27
N ASP A 91 5.93 21.40 -2.96
CA ASP A 91 7.21 21.79 -2.37
C ASP A 91 8.29 20.70 -2.44
N GLN A 92 7.92 19.42 -2.31
CA GLN A 92 8.83 18.29 -2.47
C GLN A 92 9.29 18.13 -3.92
N LEU A 93 8.37 18.25 -4.88
CA LEU A 93 8.69 18.21 -6.31
C LEU A 93 9.62 19.37 -6.70
N ARG A 94 9.33 20.59 -6.22
CA ARG A 94 10.21 21.75 -6.46
C ARG A 94 11.60 21.58 -5.85
N ARG A 95 11.73 20.96 -4.67
CA ARG A 95 13.02 20.69 -4.02
C ARG A 95 13.78 19.49 -4.61
N GLY A 96 13.08 18.49 -5.12
CA GLY A 96 13.67 17.31 -5.77
C GLY A 96 14.13 17.56 -7.20
N THR A 97 13.70 18.67 -7.82
CA THR A 97 14.13 19.10 -9.17
C THR A 97 15.33 20.06 -9.11
N ASP A 98 16.10 20.07 -8.03
CA ASP A 98 17.35 20.81 -7.93
C ASP A 98 18.54 19.84 -8.12
N PRO A 99 19.06 19.64 -9.35
CA PRO A 99 20.13 18.67 -9.62
C PRO A 99 21.52 19.23 -9.27
N ASN A 100 21.59 20.36 -8.55
CA ASN A 100 22.80 21.16 -8.39
C ASN A 100 23.06 21.61 -6.94
N ARG A 101 22.82 20.74 -5.95
CA ARG A 101 23.27 20.96 -4.57
C ARG A 101 24.04 19.80 -4.00
#